data_AF-A0AAD7BYN8-F1
#
_entry.id   AF-A0AAD7BYN8-F1
#
_cell.length_a   1.000
_cell.length_b   1.000
_cell.length_c   1.000
_cell.angle_alpha   90.00
_cell.angle_beta   90.00
_cell.angle_gamma   90.00
#
_symmetry.space_group_name_H-M   'P 1'
#
loop_
_entity.id
_entity.type
_entity.pdbx_description
1 polymer ?
#
loop_
_entity_poly.entity_id
_entity_poly.type
_entity_poly.pdbx_seq_one_letter_code
_entity_poly.pdbx_strand_id
1 'polypeptide(L)'
;FYGAVSKAGLKTFHPDVFGPLQSTYNVLHRHIAVSTFSNIAQWHGFSALEVSVNVATDYHLLSEMYDNFVYGTIKGNSHKEFNTPGSLALAHQRQNAVKRRARVMSNFPEDRKLHPDTSKTSRLSRILPEGIPIDYFDPEFFNKLDPRERAKYAKTGVAFPLPQYCTNEHHSDWAKMGKKDFMVKYGNDVLKLYNLPTAEELAAFEAEDKQAEEDGEPTDLDDTSDEEEPQRADGGDMED
;
A
#
# COMPACT_ATOMS: atom_id res chain seq x y z
N PHE A 1 -21.71 34.16 16.82
CA PHE A 1 -22.45 32.90 16.63
C PHE A 1 -23.19 32.45 17.90
N TYR A 2 -22.51 32.02 18.97
CA TYR A 2 -23.16 31.52 20.21
C TYR A 2 -24.21 32.45 20.83
N GLY A 3 -23.98 33.78 20.80
CA GLY A 3 -24.97 34.75 21.27
C GLY A 3 -26.28 34.75 20.48
N ALA A 4 -26.26 34.44 19.18
CA ALA A 4 -27.48 34.36 18.35
C ALA A 4 -28.28 33.09 18.66
N VAL A 5 -27.59 31.97 18.90
CA VAL A 5 -28.19 30.69 19.30
C VAL A 5 -28.91 30.83 20.65
N SER A 6 -28.25 31.45 21.63
CA SER A 6 -28.84 31.70 22.95
C SER A 6 -30.04 32.67 22.88
N LYS A 7 -29.95 33.74 22.09
CA LYS A 7 -31.08 34.68 21.86
C LYS A 7 -32.29 34.02 21.21
N ALA A 8 -32.09 32.97 20.41
CA ALA A 8 -33.17 32.16 19.85
C ALA A 8 -33.76 31.14 20.83
N GLY A 9 -33.28 31.10 22.08
CA GLY A 9 -33.75 30.17 23.12
C GLY A 9 -33.14 28.77 23.03
N LEU A 10 -32.10 28.57 22.20
CA LEU A 10 -31.43 27.29 22.05
C LEU A 10 -30.23 27.18 22.98
N LYS A 11 -30.06 26.03 23.62
CA LYS A 11 -28.89 25.74 24.48
C LYS A 11 -27.62 25.52 23.65
N THR A 12 -27.75 24.80 22.55
CA THR A 12 -26.66 24.42 21.66
C THR A 12 -27.14 24.49 20.22
N PHE A 13 -26.19 24.67 19.29
CA PHE A 13 -26.45 24.57 17.86
C PHE A 13 -26.25 23.13 17.42
N HIS A 14 -27.35 22.40 17.25
CA HIS A 14 -27.32 20.98 16.91
C HIS A 14 -28.50 20.64 15.99
N PRO A 15 -28.41 20.90 14.67
CA PRO A 15 -29.49 20.57 13.75
C PRO A 15 -29.79 19.08 13.80
N ASP A 16 -31.08 18.73 13.75
CA ASP A 16 -31.54 17.36 13.74
C ASP A 16 -31.42 16.77 12.33
N VAL A 17 -30.40 15.94 12.13
CA VAL A 17 -30.09 15.29 10.84
C VAL A 17 -30.94 14.05 10.54
N PHE A 18 -31.66 13.53 11.54
CA PHE A 18 -32.51 12.35 11.42
C PHE A 18 -33.98 12.72 11.21
N GLY A 19 -34.39 13.90 11.66
CA GLY A 19 -35.72 14.43 11.48
C GLY A 19 -36.02 15.03 10.10
N PRO A 20 -37.26 15.52 9.89
CA PRO A 20 -37.66 16.19 8.65
C PRO A 20 -36.89 17.49 8.41
N LEU A 21 -36.52 17.75 7.15
CA LEU A 21 -35.81 18.98 6.75
C LEU A 21 -36.58 20.27 7.11
N GLN A 22 -37.91 20.21 7.00
CA GLN A 22 -38.80 21.34 7.24
C GLN A 22 -39.35 21.38 8.67
N SER A 23 -38.74 20.65 9.62
CA SER A 23 -39.10 20.79 11.03
C SER A 23 -38.82 22.23 11.48
N THR A 24 -39.68 22.79 12.34
CA THR A 24 -39.50 24.15 12.87
C THR A 24 -38.14 24.31 13.55
N TYR A 25 -37.66 23.26 14.20
CA TYR A 25 -36.34 23.17 14.80
C TYR A 25 -35.21 23.32 13.78
N ASN A 26 -35.26 22.60 12.66
CA ASN A 26 -34.24 22.66 11.61
C ASN A 26 -34.30 23.96 10.81
N VAL A 27 -35.50 24.47 10.54
CA VAL A 27 -35.70 25.79 9.93
C VAL A 27 -35.07 26.89 10.80
N LEU A 28 -35.26 26.82 12.12
CA LEU A 28 -34.65 27.77 13.06
C LEU A 28 -33.11 27.68 13.03
N HIS A 29 -32.54 26.47 13.03
CA HIS A 29 -31.09 26.29 12.94
C HIS A 29 -30.51 26.84 11.62
N ARG A 30 -31.16 26.56 10.49
CA ARG A 30 -30.79 27.11 9.19
C ARG A 30 -30.83 28.63 9.21
N HIS A 31 -31.92 29.21 9.71
CA HIS A 31 -32.06 30.66 9.77
C HIS A 31 -30.97 31.32 10.63
N ILE A 32 -30.66 30.75 11.81
CA ILE A 32 -29.58 31.27 12.67
C ILE A 32 -28.23 31.17 11.96
N ALA A 33 -27.92 30.05 11.31
CA ALA A 33 -26.66 29.88 10.59
C ALA A 33 -26.53 30.87 9.42
N VAL A 34 -27.52 30.94 8.55
CA VAL A 34 -27.51 31.80 7.35
C VAL A 34 -27.50 33.28 7.73
N SER A 35 -28.35 33.70 8.67
CA SER A 35 -28.40 35.10 9.11
C SER A 35 -27.11 35.56 9.77
N THR A 36 -26.51 34.73 10.64
CA THR A 36 -25.24 35.07 11.28
C THR A 36 -24.09 35.09 10.29
N PHE A 37 -24.05 34.16 9.33
CA PHE A 37 -23.06 34.14 8.26
C PHE A 37 -23.15 35.39 7.39
N SER A 38 -24.35 35.72 6.90
CA SER A 38 -24.61 36.92 6.10
C SER A 38 -24.21 38.19 6.84
N ASN A 39 -24.55 38.32 8.12
CA ASN A 39 -24.17 39.48 8.92
C ASN A 39 -22.64 39.62 9.05
N ILE A 40 -21.91 38.52 9.29
CA ILE A 40 -20.45 38.56 9.37
C ILE A 40 -19.83 38.93 8.02
N ALA A 41 -20.38 38.40 6.92
CA ALA A 41 -19.91 38.69 5.57
C ALA A 41 -20.09 40.17 5.20
N GLN A 42 -21.23 40.77 5.54
CA GLN A 42 -21.48 42.21 5.36
C GLN A 42 -20.48 43.08 6.13
N TRP A 43 -20.01 42.61 7.27
CA TRP A 43 -19.04 43.32 8.11
C TRP A 43 -17.59 43.02 7.67
N HIS A 44 -17.40 42.49 6.46
CA HIS A 44 -16.09 42.16 5.91
C HIS A 44 -15.30 41.15 6.78
N GLY A 45 -15.99 40.35 7.59
CA GLY A 45 -15.36 39.36 8.47
C GLY A 45 -14.66 38.23 7.74
N PHE A 46 -14.95 38.05 6.44
CA PHE A 46 -14.33 37.05 5.56
C PHE A 46 -13.44 37.66 4.48
N SER A 47 -13.00 38.92 4.62
CA SER A 47 -12.15 39.57 3.60
C SER A 47 -10.85 38.82 3.33
N ALA A 48 -10.28 38.15 4.33
CA ALA A 48 -9.07 37.31 4.15
C ALA A 48 -9.30 36.07 3.27
N LEU A 49 -10.56 35.67 3.06
CA LEU A 49 -10.96 34.53 2.21
C LEU A 49 -11.47 34.99 0.84
N GLU A 50 -11.42 36.29 0.55
CA GLU A 50 -11.88 36.90 -0.71
C GLU A 50 -13.32 36.50 -1.09
N VAL A 51 -14.18 36.29 -0.09
CA VAL A 51 -15.57 35.92 -0.32
C VAL A 51 -16.34 37.11 -0.88
N SER A 52 -17.01 36.91 -2.02
CA SER A 52 -17.85 37.96 -2.60
C SER A 52 -19.07 38.23 -1.71
N VAL A 53 -19.21 39.48 -1.28
CA VAL A 53 -20.31 39.91 -0.38
C VAL A 53 -21.67 39.63 -1.02
N ASN A 54 -21.81 39.82 -2.33
CA ASN A 54 -23.06 39.59 -3.06
C ASN A 54 -23.54 38.13 -2.98
N VAL A 55 -22.62 37.16 -3.01
CA VAL A 55 -22.95 35.74 -2.89
C VAL A 55 -23.19 35.39 -1.42
N ALA A 56 -22.44 36.00 -0.51
CA ALA A 56 -22.56 35.78 0.92
C ALA A 56 -23.76 36.49 1.58
N THR A 57 -24.52 37.29 0.85
CA THR A 57 -25.80 37.87 1.30
C THR A 57 -27.02 37.21 0.67
N ASP A 58 -26.84 36.34 -0.33
CA ASP A 58 -27.93 35.59 -0.94
C ASP A 58 -28.42 34.50 0.03
N TYR A 59 -29.57 34.78 0.66
CA TYR A 59 -30.18 33.88 1.63
C TYR A 59 -30.59 32.54 1.02
N HIS A 60 -31.05 32.52 -0.24
CA HIS A 60 -31.52 31.29 -0.88
C HIS A 60 -30.34 30.35 -1.12
N LEU A 61 -29.29 30.88 -1.76
CA LEU A 61 -28.07 30.12 -2.03
C LEU A 61 -27.45 29.60 -0.73
N LEU A 62 -27.31 30.44 0.29
CA LEU A 62 -26.76 30.03 1.58
C LEU A 62 -27.63 28.99 2.29
N SER A 63 -28.95 29.07 2.15
CA SER A 63 -29.87 28.07 2.69
C SER A 63 -29.68 26.70 2.03
N GLU A 64 -29.53 26.66 0.70
CA GLU A 64 -29.24 25.42 -0.03
C GLU A 64 -27.84 24.86 0.32
N MET A 65 -26.82 25.73 0.41
CA MET A 65 -25.48 25.33 0.84
C MET A 65 -25.50 24.75 2.26
N TYR A 66 -26.27 25.37 3.16
CA TYR A 66 -26.45 24.89 4.52
C TYR A 66 -27.10 23.51 4.53
N ASP A 67 -28.22 23.33 3.82
CA ASP A 67 -28.93 22.05 3.76
C ASP A 67 -28.03 20.95 3.16
N ASN A 68 -27.29 21.26 2.09
CA ASN A 68 -26.31 20.34 1.50
C ASN A 68 -25.21 19.94 2.49
N PHE A 69 -24.67 20.90 3.26
CA PHE A 69 -23.63 20.62 4.25
C PHE A 69 -24.16 19.77 5.41
N VAL A 70 -25.34 20.12 5.96
CA VAL A 70 -25.93 19.41 7.10
C VAL A 70 -26.40 18.01 6.70
N TYR A 71 -27.18 17.88 5.63
CA TYR A 71 -27.77 16.60 5.24
C TYR A 71 -26.88 15.74 4.34
N GLY A 72 -25.80 16.31 3.79
CA GLY A 72 -24.73 15.55 3.15
C GLY A 72 -23.66 15.15 4.16
N THR A 73 -22.91 16.12 4.66
CA THR A 73 -21.70 15.86 5.46
C THR A 73 -22.04 15.47 6.89
N ILE A 74 -22.83 16.27 7.61
CA ILE A 74 -23.12 16.00 9.03
C ILE A 74 -23.94 14.73 9.16
N LYS A 75 -25.01 14.56 8.38
CA LYS A 75 -25.83 13.34 8.38
C LYS A 75 -25.00 12.08 8.09
N GLY A 76 -24.13 12.13 7.08
CA GLY A 76 -23.25 11.01 6.75
C GLY A 76 -22.30 10.66 7.89
N ASN A 77 -21.74 11.67 8.55
CA ASN A 77 -20.90 11.49 9.74
C ASN A 77 -21.69 10.95 10.93
N SER A 78 -22.89 11.48 11.19
CA SER A 78 -23.77 11.02 12.27
C SER A 78 -24.20 9.57 12.08
N HIS A 79 -24.52 9.13 10.85
CA HIS A 79 -24.79 7.72 10.58
C HIS A 79 -23.58 6.82 10.84
N LYS A 80 -22.38 7.24 10.40
CA LYS A 80 -21.15 6.47 10.66
C LYS A 80 -20.87 6.35 12.16
N GLU A 81 -21.04 7.43 12.90
CA GLU A 81 -20.80 7.46 14.34
C GLU A 81 -21.87 6.67 15.11
N PHE A 82 -23.14 6.72 14.66
CA PHE A 82 -24.22 5.93 15.23
C PHE A 82 -24.00 4.42 15.04
N ASN A 83 -23.61 4.01 13.84
CA ASN A 83 -23.35 2.60 13.53
C ASN A 83 -22.05 2.09 14.15
N THR A 84 -21.03 2.94 14.26
CA THR A 84 -19.71 2.58 14.80
C THR A 84 -19.14 3.76 15.59
N PRO A 85 -19.44 3.81 16.90
CA PRO A 85 -18.94 4.86 17.78
C PRO A 85 -17.41 4.96 17.74
N GLY A 86 -16.88 6.17 17.64
CA GLY A 86 -15.45 6.46 17.57
C GLY A 86 -14.81 6.33 16.19
N SER A 87 -15.57 5.92 15.16
CA SER A 87 -15.04 5.73 13.80
C SER A 87 -14.50 7.03 13.20
N LEU A 88 -15.16 8.16 13.46
CA LEU A 88 -14.70 9.48 13.00
C LEU A 88 -13.42 9.92 13.70
N ALA A 89 -13.31 9.67 15.02
CA ALA A 89 -12.11 10.00 15.78
C ALA A 89 -10.90 9.20 15.29
N LEU A 90 -11.07 7.91 15.02
CA LEU A 90 -10.03 7.06 14.44
C LEU A 90 -9.64 7.51 13.02
N ALA A 91 -10.61 7.86 12.19
CA ALA A 91 -10.35 8.38 10.85
C ALA A 91 -9.53 9.68 10.89
N HIS A 92 -9.88 10.60 11.79
CA HIS A 92 -9.15 11.84 12.00
C HIS A 92 -7.72 11.57 12.50
N GLN A 93 -7.53 10.62 13.43
CA GLN A 93 -6.20 10.23 13.92
C GLN A 93 -5.33 9.67 12.78
N ARG A 94 -5.88 8.79 11.93
CA ARG A 94 -5.19 8.25 10.76
C ARG A 94 -4.81 9.35 9.78
N GLN A 95 -5.72 10.26 9.47
CA GLN A 95 -5.44 11.38 8.56
C GLN A 95 -4.31 12.28 9.11
N ASN A 96 -4.30 12.54 10.41
CA ASN A 96 -3.23 13.31 11.04
C ASN A 96 -1.88 12.58 10.98
N ALA A 97 -1.86 11.26 11.18
CA ALA A 97 -0.64 10.47 11.02
C ALA A 97 -0.10 10.55 9.58
N VAL A 98 -0.97 10.45 8.57
CA VAL A 98 -0.59 10.59 7.15
C VAL A 98 -0.05 12.00 6.87
N LYS A 99 -0.73 13.06 7.33
CA LYS A 99 -0.25 14.44 7.17
C LYS A 99 1.11 14.67 7.83
N ARG A 100 1.34 14.08 9.01
CA ARG A 100 2.66 14.13 9.68
C ARG A 100 3.73 13.44 8.85
N ARG A 101 3.46 12.25 8.31
CA ARG A 101 4.38 11.54 7.41
C ARG A 101 4.70 12.37 6.16
N ALA A 102 3.69 12.96 5.53
CA ALA A 102 3.87 13.80 4.35
C ALA A 102 4.74 15.04 4.65
N ARG A 103 4.55 15.70 5.81
CA ARG A 103 5.39 16.83 6.23
C ARG A 103 6.84 16.43 6.48
N VAL A 104 7.06 15.26 7.08
CA VAL A 104 8.40 14.71 7.28
C VAL A 104 9.05 14.42 5.93
N MET A 105 8.31 13.86 4.97
CA MET A 105 8.77 13.62 3.60
C MET A 105 9.09 14.91 2.84
N SER A 106 8.25 15.94 2.95
CA SER A 106 8.49 17.23 2.27
C SER A 106 9.64 18.02 2.88
N ASN A 107 9.94 17.79 4.16
CA ASN A 107 11.04 18.45 4.87
C ASN A 107 12.33 17.62 4.85
N PHE A 108 12.35 16.44 4.22
CA PHE A 108 13.61 15.75 3.98
C PHE A 108 14.41 16.57 2.94
N PRO A 109 15.63 17.02 3.27
CA PRO A 109 16.49 17.64 2.28
C PRO A 109 16.71 16.66 1.12
N GLU A 110 16.70 17.15 -0.12
CA GLU A 110 16.97 16.34 -1.34
C GLU A 110 18.30 15.58 -1.29
N ASP A 111 19.19 15.96 -0.36
CA ASP A 111 20.50 15.38 -0.11
C ASP A 111 20.52 14.04 0.64
N ARG A 112 19.42 13.26 0.66
CA ARG A 112 19.61 11.80 0.67
C ARG A 112 20.12 11.39 -0.72
N LYS A 113 21.39 11.74 -0.98
CA LYS A 113 22.23 11.06 -1.95
C LYS A 113 21.95 9.58 -1.78
N LEU A 114 21.62 8.91 -2.88
CA LEU A 114 21.68 7.46 -3.00
C LEU A 114 22.88 7.02 -2.16
N HIS A 115 22.62 6.35 -1.03
CA HIS A 115 23.71 5.70 -0.33
C HIS A 115 24.37 4.83 -1.41
N PRO A 116 25.71 4.91 -1.61
CA PRO A 116 26.36 3.94 -2.47
C PRO A 116 25.88 2.58 -1.98
N ASP A 117 25.43 1.73 -2.91
CA ASP A 117 24.89 0.43 -2.56
C ASP A 117 26.01 -0.38 -1.89
N THR A 118 26.10 -0.24 -0.58
CA THR A 118 26.98 -1.00 0.30
C THR A 118 26.21 -2.14 0.91
N SER A 119 25.04 -2.50 0.35
CA SER A 119 24.38 -3.73 0.76
C SER A 119 25.37 -4.87 0.51
N LYS A 120 25.85 -5.46 1.60
CA LYS A 120 26.62 -6.70 1.54
C LYS A 120 25.70 -7.68 0.83
N THR A 121 26.13 -8.20 -0.33
CA THR A 121 25.40 -9.23 -1.03
C THR A 121 25.08 -10.34 -0.05
N SER A 122 23.78 -10.53 0.25
CA SER A 122 23.35 -11.53 1.22
C SER A 122 23.76 -12.91 0.72
N ARG A 123 24.02 -13.86 1.63
CA ARG A 123 24.30 -15.25 1.22
C ARG A 123 23.17 -15.85 0.36
N LEU A 124 21.94 -15.35 0.51
CA LEU A 124 20.79 -15.71 -0.31
C LEU A 124 20.95 -15.33 -1.79
N SER A 125 21.76 -14.32 -2.13
CA SER A 125 22.05 -13.96 -3.53
C SER A 125 22.84 -15.02 -4.29
N ARG A 126 23.45 -15.99 -3.60
CA ARG A 126 24.23 -17.08 -4.22
C ARG A 126 23.40 -18.33 -4.53
N ILE A 127 22.21 -18.47 -3.93
CA ILE A 127 21.36 -19.64 -4.13
C ILE A 127 20.31 -19.29 -5.18
N LEU A 128 20.34 -20.01 -6.31
CA LEU A 128 19.32 -19.84 -7.34
C LEU A 128 17.98 -20.39 -6.83
N PRO A 129 16.84 -19.71 -7.08
CA PRO A 129 15.55 -20.19 -6.65
C PRO A 129 15.18 -21.48 -7.38
N GLU A 130 14.64 -22.47 -6.69
CA GLU A 130 14.21 -23.75 -7.29
C GLU A 130 12.70 -23.73 -7.62
N GLY A 131 12.28 -24.55 -8.59
CA GLY A 131 10.86 -24.70 -8.96
C GLY A 131 10.25 -23.52 -9.75
N ILE A 132 11.06 -22.53 -10.14
CA ILE A 132 10.64 -21.42 -10.99
C ILE A 132 10.79 -21.75 -12.49
N PRO A 133 9.91 -21.18 -13.34
CA PRO A 133 9.99 -21.35 -14.78
C PRO A 133 11.22 -20.60 -15.36
N ILE A 134 11.74 -21.10 -16.48
CA ILE A 134 13.06 -20.73 -17.03
C ILE A 134 13.17 -19.25 -17.43
N ASP A 135 12.06 -18.65 -17.82
CA ASP A 135 11.89 -17.26 -18.21
C ASP A 135 12.00 -16.27 -17.05
N TYR A 136 12.14 -16.76 -15.82
CA TYR A 136 12.57 -15.95 -14.68
C TYR A 136 13.99 -15.42 -14.86
N PHE A 137 14.85 -16.15 -15.58
CA PHE A 137 16.24 -15.78 -15.81
C PHE A 137 16.44 -15.10 -17.16
N ASP A 138 17.32 -14.10 -17.20
CA ASP A 138 17.83 -13.54 -18.45
C ASP A 138 18.57 -14.65 -19.24
N PRO A 139 18.25 -14.87 -20.53
CA PRO A 139 18.95 -15.84 -21.38
C PRO A 139 20.49 -15.72 -21.33
N GLU A 140 21.03 -14.50 -21.28
CA GLU A 140 22.49 -14.30 -21.21
C GLU A 140 23.08 -14.76 -19.88
N PHE A 141 22.34 -14.62 -18.79
CA PHE A 141 22.74 -15.07 -17.47
C PHE A 141 22.63 -16.59 -17.37
N PHE A 142 21.47 -17.15 -17.76
CA PHE A 142 21.20 -18.58 -17.67
C PHE A 142 22.20 -19.41 -18.48
N ASN A 143 22.55 -18.96 -19.70
CA ASN A 143 23.48 -19.67 -20.57
C ASN A 143 24.93 -19.67 -20.07
N LYS A 144 25.28 -18.84 -19.07
CA LYS A 144 26.59 -18.85 -18.39
C LYS A 144 26.62 -19.80 -17.18
N LEU A 145 25.47 -20.33 -16.75
CA LEU A 145 25.39 -21.26 -15.63
C LEU A 145 25.96 -22.63 -16.01
N ASP A 146 26.44 -23.34 -14.99
CA ASP A 146 26.97 -24.68 -15.13
C ASP A 146 25.89 -25.64 -15.71
N PRO A 147 26.23 -26.60 -16.61
CA PRO A 147 25.25 -27.54 -17.15
C PRO A 147 24.41 -28.24 -16.07
N ARG A 148 25.00 -28.53 -14.91
CA ARG A 148 24.32 -29.19 -13.79
C ARG A 148 23.26 -28.28 -13.14
N GLU A 149 23.53 -26.99 -13.00
CA GLU A 149 22.55 -26.02 -12.51
C GLU A 149 21.41 -25.81 -13.53
N ARG A 150 21.74 -25.76 -14.82
CA ARG A 150 20.74 -25.64 -15.90
C ARG A 150 19.80 -26.84 -15.96
N ALA A 151 20.31 -28.04 -15.65
CA ALA A 151 19.52 -29.28 -15.63
C ALA A 151 18.33 -29.21 -14.65
N LYS A 152 18.48 -28.49 -13.52
CA LYS A 152 17.41 -28.29 -12.51
C LYS A 152 16.16 -27.62 -13.11
N TYR A 153 16.34 -26.77 -14.12
CA TYR A 153 15.26 -25.99 -14.74
C TYR A 153 14.68 -26.63 -16.01
N ALA A 154 15.21 -27.77 -16.46
CA ALA A 154 14.71 -28.45 -17.66
C ALA A 154 13.25 -28.92 -17.53
N LYS A 155 12.78 -29.15 -16.29
CA LYS A 155 11.44 -29.70 -16.00
C LYS A 155 10.38 -28.63 -15.68
N THR A 156 10.75 -27.37 -15.41
CA THR A 156 9.81 -26.34 -14.91
C THR A 156 8.96 -25.69 -16.03
N GLY A 157 9.51 -25.58 -17.24
CA GLY A 157 8.83 -25.01 -18.41
C GLY A 157 8.90 -23.48 -18.47
N VAL A 158 8.08 -22.89 -19.33
CA VAL A 158 8.03 -21.44 -19.61
C VAL A 158 6.70 -20.86 -19.11
N ALA A 159 6.73 -19.69 -18.46
CA ALA A 159 5.52 -18.98 -18.01
C ALA A 159 5.13 -17.79 -18.90
N PHE A 160 6.10 -17.05 -19.43
CA PHE A 160 5.87 -15.86 -20.25
C PHE A 160 6.31 -16.06 -21.70
N PRO A 161 5.54 -15.55 -22.67
CA PRO A 161 5.96 -15.50 -24.06
C PRO A 161 7.05 -14.43 -24.26
N LEU A 162 7.63 -14.38 -25.46
CA LEU A 162 8.60 -13.33 -25.81
C LEU A 162 8.03 -11.92 -25.59
N PRO A 163 8.87 -10.92 -25.27
CA PRO A 163 8.44 -9.56 -24.93
C PRO A 163 7.48 -8.91 -25.95
N GLN A 164 7.60 -9.27 -27.23
CA GLN A 164 6.72 -8.81 -28.30
C GLN A 164 5.23 -9.17 -28.11
N TYR A 165 4.93 -10.23 -27.35
CA TYR A 165 3.57 -10.70 -27.07
C TYR A 165 3.05 -10.30 -25.68
N CYS A 166 3.87 -9.59 -24.89
CA CYS A 166 3.51 -9.12 -23.55
C CYS A 166 2.85 -7.74 -23.53
N THR A 167 2.41 -7.22 -24.69
CA THR A 167 1.70 -5.94 -24.78
C THR A 167 0.27 -6.04 -24.25
N ASN A 168 -0.28 -4.90 -23.77
CA ASN A 168 -1.59 -4.84 -23.13
C ASN A 168 -2.74 -5.41 -23.99
N GLU A 169 -2.63 -5.32 -25.32
CA GLU A 169 -3.64 -5.80 -26.27
C GLU A 169 -3.70 -7.33 -26.35
N HIS A 170 -2.56 -8.01 -26.17
CA HIS A 170 -2.44 -9.47 -26.37
C HIS A 170 -2.29 -10.27 -25.07
N HIS A 171 -2.18 -9.61 -23.92
CA HIS A 171 -2.01 -10.29 -22.63
C HIS A 171 -3.11 -11.33 -22.35
N SER A 172 -4.34 -11.04 -22.80
CA SER A 172 -5.48 -11.91 -22.52
C SER A 172 -5.51 -13.19 -23.36
N ASP A 173 -4.80 -13.20 -24.49
CA ASP A 173 -4.81 -14.31 -25.46
C ASP A 173 -4.02 -15.51 -24.95
N TRP A 174 -2.89 -15.25 -24.27
CA TRP A 174 -2.04 -16.30 -23.72
C TRP A 174 -2.28 -16.54 -22.22
N ALA A 175 -2.73 -15.53 -21.46
CA ALA A 175 -2.99 -15.71 -20.02
C ALA A 175 -4.15 -16.66 -19.70
N LYS A 176 -5.10 -16.83 -20.63
CA LYS A 176 -6.26 -17.75 -20.48
C LYS A 176 -6.03 -19.12 -21.13
N MET A 177 -4.89 -19.31 -21.78
CA MET A 177 -4.60 -20.52 -22.53
C MET A 177 -4.13 -21.64 -21.59
N GLY A 178 -4.45 -22.90 -21.91
CA GLY A 178 -3.94 -24.04 -21.15
C GLY A 178 -2.42 -24.19 -21.32
N LYS A 179 -1.73 -24.73 -20.31
CA LYS A 179 -0.25 -24.90 -20.33
C LYS A 179 0.26 -25.63 -21.57
N LYS A 180 -0.46 -26.66 -22.04
CA LYS A 180 -0.07 -27.44 -23.23
C LYS A 180 -0.12 -26.59 -24.51
N ASP A 181 -1.23 -25.88 -24.71
CA ASP A 181 -1.44 -25.05 -25.89
C ASP A 181 -0.48 -23.85 -25.90
N PHE A 182 -0.21 -23.28 -24.72
CA PHE A 182 0.77 -22.23 -24.54
C PHE A 182 2.19 -22.69 -24.92
N MET A 183 2.62 -23.86 -24.46
CA MET A 183 3.95 -24.39 -24.79
C MET A 183 4.12 -24.64 -26.28
N VAL A 184 3.08 -25.13 -26.96
CA VAL A 184 3.09 -25.35 -28.41
C VAL A 184 3.22 -24.03 -29.18
N LYS A 185 2.50 -23.00 -28.76
CA LYS A 185 2.38 -21.73 -29.48
C LYS A 185 3.50 -20.74 -29.19
N TYR A 186 3.94 -20.63 -27.93
CA TYR A 186 4.90 -19.62 -27.48
C TYR A 186 6.12 -20.22 -26.77
N GLY A 187 5.94 -21.33 -26.04
CA GLY A 187 7.00 -21.92 -25.22
C GLY A 187 8.23 -22.35 -26.02
N ASN A 188 8.04 -22.97 -27.19
CA ASN A 188 9.16 -23.43 -28.02
C ASN A 188 10.06 -22.30 -28.53
N ASP A 189 9.52 -21.11 -28.78
CA ASP A 189 10.32 -19.97 -29.25
C ASP A 189 11.11 -19.34 -28.11
N VAL A 190 10.56 -19.33 -26.90
CA VAL A 190 11.28 -18.91 -25.70
C VAL A 190 12.40 -19.90 -25.36
N LEU A 191 12.13 -21.20 -25.42
CA LEU A 191 13.13 -22.24 -25.12
C LEU A 191 14.36 -22.20 -26.03
N LYS A 192 14.23 -21.75 -27.29
CA LYS A 192 15.37 -21.59 -28.21
C LYS A 192 16.42 -20.58 -27.72
N LEU A 193 16.06 -19.67 -26.82
CA LEU A 193 16.98 -18.69 -26.24
C LEU A 193 17.86 -19.31 -25.14
N TYR A 194 17.46 -20.47 -24.61
CA TYR A 194 18.11 -21.14 -23.50
C TYR A 194 18.83 -22.40 -23.97
N ASN A 195 20.10 -22.53 -23.63
CA ASN A 195 20.88 -23.74 -23.84
C ASN A 195 20.49 -24.74 -22.73
N LEU A 196 19.56 -25.64 -23.01
CA LEU A 196 19.21 -26.72 -22.08
C LEU A 196 20.15 -27.92 -22.27
N PRO A 197 20.59 -28.57 -21.17
CA PRO A 197 21.34 -29.83 -21.26
C PRO A 197 20.55 -30.90 -22.01
N THR A 198 21.26 -31.75 -22.75
CA THR A 198 20.66 -32.82 -23.53
C THR A 198 20.10 -33.90 -22.58
N ALA A 199 19.07 -34.64 -23.01
CA ALA A 199 18.47 -35.70 -22.18
C ALA A 199 19.50 -36.76 -21.71
N GLU A 200 20.56 -37.00 -22.47
CA GLU A 200 21.66 -37.89 -22.10
C GLU A 200 22.53 -37.32 -20.97
N GLU A 201 22.81 -36.01 -20.99
CA GLU A 201 23.58 -35.32 -19.94
C GLU A 201 22.78 -35.25 -18.64
N LEU A 202 21.47 -35.00 -18.74
CA LEU A 202 20.53 -35.06 -17.60
C LEU A 202 20.52 -36.44 -16.94
N ALA A 203 20.51 -37.52 -17.74
CA ALA A 203 20.53 -38.89 -17.22
C ALA A 203 21.86 -39.24 -16.55
N ALA A 204 22.98 -38.72 -17.06
CA ALA A 204 24.29 -38.90 -16.43
C ALA A 204 24.37 -38.22 -15.06
N PHE A 205 23.87 -36.98 -14.93
CA PHE A 205 23.83 -36.28 -13.64
C PHE A 205 22.87 -36.94 -12.65
N GLU A 206 21.69 -37.38 -13.09
CA GLU A 206 20.75 -38.09 -12.21
C GLU A 206 21.33 -39.45 -11.73
N ALA A 207 22.19 -40.10 -12.52
CA ALA A 207 22.87 -41.32 -12.11
C ALA A 207 23.99 -41.03 -11.10
N GLU A 208 24.76 -39.96 -11.30
CA GLU A 208 25.81 -39.52 -10.37
C GLU A 208 25.23 -39.09 -9.01
N ASP A 209 24.12 -38.35 -9.01
CA ASP A 209 23.42 -37.92 -7.78
C ASP A 209 22.92 -39.13 -6.97
N LYS A 210 22.32 -40.12 -7.65
CA LYS A 210 21.87 -41.36 -6.99
C LYS A 210 23.01 -42.17 -6.40
N GLN A 211 24.16 -42.18 -7.08
CA GLN A 211 25.34 -42.89 -6.59
C GLN A 211 25.99 -42.16 -5.40
N ALA A 212 25.97 -40.83 -5.39
CA ALA A 212 26.42 -40.03 -4.24
C ALA A 212 25.50 -40.15 -3.02
N GLU A 213 24.18 -40.29 -3.22
CA GLU A 213 23.23 -40.57 -2.12
C GLU A 213 23.42 -41.97 -1.51
N GLU A 214 23.90 -42.94 -2.31
CA GLU A 214 24.15 -44.31 -1.85
C GLU A 214 25.45 -44.44 -1.02
N ASP A 215 26.43 -43.56 -1.25
CA ASP A 215 27.73 -43.52 -0.55
C ASP A 215 27.80 -42.48 0.60
N GLY A 216 26.69 -41.80 0.95
CA GLY A 216 26.66 -40.69 1.91
C GLY A 216 26.64 -41.09 3.39
N GLU A 217 27.80 -41.00 4.04
CA GLU A 217 28.00 -41.03 5.50
C GLU A 217 27.19 -39.89 6.20
N PRO A 218 26.52 -40.14 7.35
CA PRO A 218 25.69 -39.14 8.01
C PRO A 218 26.56 -38.02 8.60
N THR A 219 26.44 -36.81 8.06
CA THR A 219 26.97 -35.60 8.69
C THR A 219 26.06 -35.17 9.84
N ASP A 220 26.50 -35.41 11.08
CA ASP A 220 25.93 -34.80 12.29
C ASP A 220 26.03 -33.28 12.18
N LEU A 221 24.87 -32.62 12.03
CA LEU A 221 24.70 -31.19 12.22
C LEU A 221 23.91 -30.97 13.50
N ASP A 222 24.56 -31.18 14.65
CA ASP A 222 24.14 -30.62 15.92
C ASP A 222 25.37 -30.16 16.71
N ASP A 223 25.83 -28.95 16.43
CA ASP A 223 26.59 -28.18 17.41
C ASP A 223 26.43 -26.68 17.14
N THR A 224 25.39 -26.10 17.74
CA THR A 224 25.40 -24.67 18.06
C THR A 224 25.01 -24.50 19.53
N SER A 225 25.88 -24.95 20.44
CA SER A 225 25.96 -24.33 21.76
C SER A 225 26.84 -23.08 21.67
N ASP A 226 26.25 -21.90 21.81
CA ASP A 226 26.92 -20.86 22.60
C ASP A 226 25.88 -19.86 23.12
N GLU A 227 25.56 -20.02 24.39
CA GLU A 227 24.89 -19.00 25.20
C GLU A 227 25.97 -18.02 25.69
N GLU A 228 25.92 -16.77 25.24
CA GLU A 228 26.57 -15.66 25.95
C GLU A 228 25.49 -14.67 26.41
N GLU A 229 25.06 -14.82 27.67
CA GLU A 229 24.38 -13.78 28.42
C GLU A 229 25.34 -12.60 28.70
N PRO A 230 24.98 -11.34 28.39
CA PRO A 230 25.78 -10.20 28.78
C PRO A 230 25.64 -9.92 30.29
N GLN A 231 26.75 -10.12 31.01
CA GLN A 231 26.91 -9.75 32.42
C GLN A 231 26.63 -8.26 32.62
N ARG A 232 25.65 -7.95 33.47
CA ARG A 232 25.39 -6.60 33.97
C ARG A 232 26.55 -6.21 34.88
N ALA A 233 27.29 -5.17 34.49
CA ALA A 233 28.26 -4.51 35.34
C ALA A 233 27.53 -3.84 36.52
N ASP A 234 27.73 -4.41 37.71
CA ASP A 234 27.44 -3.84 39.01
C ASP A 234 28.47 -2.73 39.27
N GLY A 235 28.04 -1.47 39.09
CA GLY A 235 28.83 -0.29 39.40
C GLY A 235 28.41 0.27 40.76
N GLY A 236 28.84 -0.41 41.82
CA GLY A 236 28.96 0.21 43.14
C GLY A 236 30.32 0.89 43.24
N ASP A 237 30.34 2.21 43.34
CA ASP A 237 31.41 2.91 44.05
C ASP A 237 30.82 4.02 44.91
N MET A 238 31.09 3.86 46.20
CA MET A 238 30.95 4.78 47.31
C MET A 238 32.19 5.67 47.28
N GLU A 239 32.06 6.97 47.54
CA GLU A 239 32.96 7.70 48.45
C GLU A 239 32.50 9.17 48.60
N ASP A 240 32.16 9.49 49.86
CA ASP A 240 32.27 10.74 50.65
C ASP A 240 32.00 12.14 50.05
#